data_AF-R5YF31-F1
#
_entry.id   AF-R5YF31-F1
#
_cell.length_a   1.000
_cell.length_b   1.000
_cell.length_c   1.000
_cell.angle_alpha   90.00
_cell.angle_beta   90.00
_cell.angle_gamma   90.00
#
_symmetry.space_group_name_H-M   'P 1'
#
loop_
_entity.id
_entity.type
_entity.pdbx_description
1 polymer ?
#
loop_
_entity_poly.entity_id
_entity_poly.type
_entity_poly.pdbx_seq_one_letter_code
_entity_poly.pdbx_strand_id
1 'polypeptide(L)' 'MTEVAVKGNLDGALKRFKQKCSRDGIPSEVKKRKFYDKPGKRRREEKKENIRNSQKKNRRDY' A
#
# COMPACT_ATOMS: atom_id res chain seq x y z
N MET A 1 1.66 -10.10 6.61
CA MET A 1 2.37 -11.09 5.77
C MET A 1 1.31 -11.70 4.85
N THR A 2 1.45 -11.55 3.54
CA THR A 2 0.39 -11.86 2.57
C THR A 2 0.35 -13.34 2.25
N GLU A 3 -0.72 -14.03 2.64
CA GLU A 3 -0.92 -15.44 2.27
C GLU A 3 -2.01 -15.57 1.20
N VAL A 4 -1.79 -16.39 0.17
CA VAL A 4 -2.79 -16.71 -0.86
C VAL A 4 -2.81 -18.21 -1.07
N ALA A 5 -3.94 -18.84 -0.76
CA ALA A 5 -4.15 -20.26 -1.02
C ALA A 5 -4.33 -20.50 -2.53
N VAL A 6 -3.57 -21.46 -3.08
CA VAL A 6 -3.68 -21.87 -4.49
C VAL A 6 -4.82 -22.88 -4.61
N LYS A 7 -5.87 -22.52 -5.36
CA LYS A 7 -6.96 -23.45 -5.73
C LYS A 7 -6.89 -23.70 -7.24
N GLY A 8 -6.27 -24.81 -7.62
CA GLY A 8 -6.16 -25.27 -9.02
C GLY A 8 -5.11 -24.50 -9.82
N ASN A 9 -5.45 -23.30 -10.31
CA ASN A 9 -4.60 -22.55 -11.24
C ASN A 9 -3.57 -21.66 -10.50
N LEU A 10 -2.29 -21.96 -10.71
CA LEU A 10 -1.14 -21.25 -10.15
C LEU A 10 -1.04 -19.79 -10.60
N ASP A 11 -1.23 -19.51 -11.90
CA ASP A 11 -1.14 -18.15 -12.45
C ASP A 11 -2.23 -17.24 -11.85
N GLY A 12 -3.42 -17.80 -11.65
CA GLY A 12 -4.51 -17.12 -10.96
C GLY A 12 -4.20 -16.81 -9.50
N ALA A 13 -3.40 -17.65 -8.83
CA ALA A 13 -2.95 -17.42 -7.46
C ALA A 13 -1.83 -16.35 -7.42
N LEU A 14 -0.89 -16.37 -8.36
CA LEU A 14 0.18 -15.37 -8.48
C LEU A 14 -0.39 -13.97 -8.75
N LYS A 15 -1.39 -13.85 -9.62
CA LYS A 15 -2.07 -12.57 -9.89
C LYS A 15 -2.75 -12.04 -8.62
N ARG A 16 -3.45 -12.90 -7.88
CA ARG A 16 -4.10 -12.54 -6.60
C ARG A 16 -3.07 -12.14 -5.55
N PHE A 17 -1.95 -12.84 -5.47
CA PHE A 17 -0.85 -12.52 -4.57
C PHE A 17 -0.26 -11.13 -4.88
N LYS A 18 0.03 -10.84 -6.16
CA LYS A 18 0.51 -9.52 -6.58
C LYS A 18 -0.48 -8.41 -6.19
N GLN A 19 -1.77 -8.63 -6.40
CA GLN A 19 -2.80 -7.65 -6.02
C GLN A 19 -2.89 -7.47 -4.50
N LYS A 20 -2.79 -8.55 -3.73
CA LYS A 20 -2.79 -8.51 -2.26
C LYS A 20 -1.57 -7.75 -1.73
N CYS A 21 -0.38 -8.01 -2.26
CA CYS A 21 0.84 -7.28 -1.91
C CYS A 21 0.76 -5.78 -2.25
N SER A 22 0.14 -5.43 -3.38
CA SER A 22 -0.12 -4.02 -3.73
C SER A 22 -1.14 -3.37 -2.81
N ARG A 23 -2.19 -4.09 -2.40
CA ARG A 23 -3.22 -3.58 -1.48
C ARG A 23 -2.67 -3.34 -0.07
N ASP A 24 -1.79 -4.23 0.37
CA ASP A 24 -1.12 -4.13 1.67
C ASP A 24 0.02 -3.07 1.67
N GLY A 25 0.31 -2.44 0.52
CA GLY A 25 1.23 -1.30 0.44
C GLY A 25 2.72 -1.65 0.55
N ILE A 26 3.07 -2.94 0.62
CA ILE A 26 4.44 -3.47 0.74
C ILE A 26 5.45 -2.78 -0.19
N PRO A 27 5.23 -2.67 -1.53
CA PRO A 27 6.21 -2.04 -2.41
C PRO A 27 6.42 -0.54 -2.11
N SER A 28 5.40 0.14 -1.60
CA SER A 28 5.48 1.55 -1.19
C SER A 28 6.25 1.70 0.11
N GLU A 29 6.02 0.80 1.08
CA GLU A 29 6.76 0.80 2.35
C GLU A 29 8.25 0.54 2.16
N VAL A 30 8.60 -0.44 1.31
CA VAL A 30 10.00 -0.72 0.98
C VAL A 30 10.67 0.55 0.45
N LYS A 31 10.04 1.26 -0.50
CA LYS A 31 10.58 2.53 -1.04
C LYS A 31 10.76 3.60 0.03
N LYS A 32 9.78 3.78 0.93
CA LYS A 32 9.85 4.75 2.04
C LYS A 32 10.97 4.42 3.05
N ARG A 33 11.32 3.14 3.21
CA ARG A 33 12.34 2.67 4.16
C ARG A 33 13.73 2.46 3.56
N LYS A 34 13.93 2.67 2.26
CA LYS A 34 15.23 2.48 1.59
C LYS A 34 16.33 3.37 2.14
N PHE A 35 15.99 4.58 2.57
CA PHE A 35 16.93 5.56 3.08
C PHE A 35 16.39 6.19 4.36
N TYR A 36 17.28 6.72 5.19
CA TYR A 36 16.87 7.46 6.38
C TYR A 36 16.22 8.79 5.97
N ASP A 37 15.05 9.06 6.54
CA ASP A 37 14.40 10.36 6.47
C ASP A 37 14.27 10.96 7.87
N LYS A 38 14.64 12.24 8.00
CA LYS A 38 14.50 12.98 9.26
C LYS A 38 13.04 12.90 9.76
N PRO A 39 12.78 12.71 11.07
CA PRO A 39 11.42 12.54 11.60
C PRO A 39 10.46 13.68 11.23
N GLY A 40 10.96 14.92 11.11
CA GLY A 40 10.14 16.05 10.66
C GLY A 40 9.66 15.93 9.21
N LYS A 41 10.50 15.40 8.31
CA LYS A 41 10.14 15.15 6.90
C LYS A 41 9.10 14.03 6.83
N ARG A 42 9.32 12.93 7.57
CA ARG A 42 8.38 11.81 7.68
C ARG A 42 6.98 12.27 8.15
N ARG A 43 6.90 13.02 9.25
CA ARG A 43 5.62 13.55 9.76
C ARG A 43 4.90 14.45 8.75
N ARG A 44 5.65 15.25 7.97
CA ARG A 44 5.07 16.15 6.96
C ARG A 44 4.49 15.36 5.78
N GLU A 45 5.17 14.30 5.36
CA GLU A 45 4.71 13.42 4.28
C GLU A 45 3.48 12.59 4.69
N GLU A 46 3.48 12.03 5.90
CA GLU A 46 2.33 11.32 6.47
C GLU A 46 1.08 12.19 6.52
N LYS A 47 1.20 13.45 6.97
CA LYS A 47 0.09 14.42 6.96
C LYS A 47 -0.45 14.66 5.56
N LYS A 48 0.43 14.85 4.57
CA LYS A 48 0.04 15.06 3.16
C LYS A 48 -0.67 13.82 2.60
N GLU A 49 -0.19 12.63 2.90
CA GLU A 49 -0.79 11.36 2.47
C GLU A 49 -2.20 11.18 3.06
N ASN A 50 -2.38 11.46 4.35
CA ASN A 50 -3.67 11.37 5.03
C ASN A 50 -4.71 12.34 4.44
N ILE A 51 -4.31 13.59 4.14
CA ILE A 51 -5.20 14.57 3.48
C ILE A 51 -5.64 14.08 2.11
N ARG A 52 -4.73 13.51 1.30
CA ARG A 52 -5.09 12.95 -0.01
C ARG A 52 -6.05 11.76 0.14
N ASN A 53 -5.85 10.93 1.16
CA ASN A 53 -6.70 9.77 1.42
C ASN A 53 -8.10 10.18 1.89
N SER A 54 -8.22 11.18 2.77
CA SER A 54 -9.52 11.71 3.20
C SER A 54 -10.29 12.35 2.04
N GLN A 55 -9.63 13.14 1.20
CA GLN A 55 -10.24 13.72 0.00
C GLN A 55 -10.74 12.63 -0.97
N LYS A 56 -9.95 11.58 -1.19
CA LYS A 56 -10.38 10.43 -2.02
C LYS A 56 -11.57 9.70 -1.43
N LYS A 57 -11.64 9.54 -0.10
CA LYS A 57 -12.78 8.93 0.58
C LYS A 57 -14.04 9.77 0.43
N ASN A 58 -13.95 11.06 0.72
CA ASN A 58 -15.10 11.98 0.62
C ASN A 58 -15.68 12.05 -0.80
N ARG A 59 -14.83 11.97 -1.85
CA ARG A 59 -15.29 11.88 -3.25
C ARG A 59 -15.96 10.57 -3.62
N ARG A 60 -15.73 9.50 -2.87
CA ARG A 60 -16.35 8.19 -3.09
C ARG A 60 -17.70 8.08 -2.38
N ASP A 61 -17.84 8.79 -1.27
CA ASP A 61 -19.04 8.77 -0.42
C ASP A 61 -20.13 9.77 -0.91
N TYR A 62 -19.86 10.52 -1.97
CA TYR A 62 -20.80 11.42 -2.67
C TYR A 62 -21.16 10.84 -4.04
#